data_AF-A0AA96THS1-F1
#
_entry.id   AF-A0AA96THS1-F1
#
_cell.length_a   1.000
_cell.length_b   1.000
_cell.length_c   1.000
_cell.angle_alpha   90.00
_cell.angle_beta   90.00
_cell.angle_gamma   90.00
#
_symmetry.space_group_name_H-M   'P 1'
#
loop_
_entity.id
_entity.type
_entity.pdbx_description
1 polymer ?
#
loop_
_entity_poly.entity_id
_entity_poly.type
_entity_poly.pdbx_seq_one_letter_code
_entity_poly.pdbx_strand_id
1 'polypeptide(L)' 'MALFATGTALPTSDIDFVVYGCKDILKLEKDLEEIDTLRKIDVFDFDHIHNEYLLEDIRKYGKQIY' A
#
# COMPACT_ATOMS: atom_id res chain seq x y z
N MET A 1 8.25 -0.36 -3.40
CA MET A 1 7.88 -0.51 -4.83
C MET A 1 6.90 -1.65 -4.90
N ALA A 2 5.66 -1.41 -5.34
CA ALA A 2 4.55 -2.36 -5.24
C ALA A 2 4.70 -3.56 -6.20
N LEU A 3 5.42 -4.59 -5.76
CA LEU A 3 5.76 -5.76 -6.59
C LEU A 3 4.53 -6.56 -7.05
N PHE A 4 3.46 -6.55 -6.25
CA PHE A 4 2.19 -7.17 -6.63
C PHE A 4 1.50 -6.45 -7.77
N ALA A 5 1.54 -5.11 -7.77
CA ALA A 5 0.93 -4.30 -8.82
C ALA A 5 1.69 -4.44 -10.15
N THR A 6 3.00 -4.62 -10.11
CA THR A 6 3.85 -4.87 -11.28
C THR A 6 3.87 -6.33 -11.74
N GLY A 7 3.27 -7.26 -11.00
CA GLY A 7 3.25 -8.70 -11.33
C GLY A 7 4.59 -9.42 -11.12
N THR A 8 5.50 -8.83 -10.38
CA THR A 8 6.87 -9.35 -10.12
C THR A 8 7.07 -9.76 -8.65
N ALA A 9 5.99 -9.94 -7.90
CA ALA A 9 6.03 -10.34 -6.49
C ALA A 9 6.57 -11.76 -6.31
N LEU A 10 7.40 -11.92 -5.29
CA LEU A 10 7.89 -13.21 -4.81
C LEU A 10 7.00 -13.73 -3.67
N PRO A 11 7.13 -15.02 -3.30
CA PRO A 11 6.40 -15.59 -2.16
C PRO A 11 6.63 -14.88 -0.82
N THR A 12 7.74 -14.15 -0.68
CA THR A 12 8.11 -13.40 0.52
C THR A 12 7.99 -11.89 0.36
N SER A 13 7.46 -11.40 -0.77
CA SER A 13 7.26 -9.96 -0.98
C SER A 13 6.17 -9.40 -0.06
N ASP A 14 6.43 -8.20 0.45
CA ASP A 14 5.45 -7.41 1.19
C ASP A 14 4.32 -6.94 0.27
N ILE A 15 3.20 -6.55 0.88
CA ILE A 15 2.03 -6.03 0.19
C ILE A 15 1.93 -4.53 0.50
N ASP A 16 1.99 -3.71 -0.54
CA ASP A 16 1.81 -2.26 -0.44
C ASP A 16 0.37 -1.87 -0.80
N PHE A 17 -0.32 -1.16 0.09
CA PHE A 17 -1.61 -0.52 -0.18
C PHE A 17 -1.50 1.00 -0.14
N VAL A 18 -2.23 1.65 -1.03
CA VAL A 18 -2.39 3.10 -1.04
C VAL A 18 -3.88 3.39 -0.95
N VAL A 19 -4.28 4.19 0.04
CA VAL A 19 -5.69 4.49 0.31
C VAL A 19 -5.97 5.98 0.13
N TYR A 20 -7.16 6.30 -0.38
CA TYR A 20 -7.64 7.65 -0.60
C TYR A 20 -8.82 7.94 0.33
N GLY A 21 -8.87 9.14 0.92
CA GLY A 21 -10.00 9.56 1.76
C GLY A 21 -10.15 8.76 3.04
N CYS A 22 -9.09 8.12 3.52
CA CYS A 22 -9.13 7.37 4.76
C CYS A 22 -9.14 8.33 5.96
N LYS A 23 -10.21 8.30 6.76
CA LYS A 23 -10.36 9.23 7.89
C LYS A 23 -9.43 8.93 9.07
N ASP A 24 -9.05 7.67 9.23
CA ASP A 24 -8.25 7.20 10.36
C ASP A 24 -7.29 6.10 9.88
N ILE A 25 -6.15 6.55 9.33
CA ILE A 25 -5.11 5.66 8.83
C ILE A 25 -4.46 4.83 9.95
N LEU A 26 -4.33 5.40 11.15
CA LEU A 26 -3.71 4.73 12.30
C LEU A 26 -4.54 3.53 12.77
N LYS A 27 -5.87 3.68 12.79
CA LYS A 27 -6.75 2.55 13.07
C LYS A 27 -6.62 1.48 11.98
N LEU A 28 -6.57 1.88 10.71
CA LEU A 28 -6.40 0.93 9.60
C LEU A 28 -5.07 0.17 9.72
N GLU A 29 -3.97 0.84 10.02
CA GLU A 29 -2.67 0.21 10.28
C GLU A 29 -2.78 -0.85 11.38
N LYS A 30 -3.40 -0.50 12.51
CA LYS A 30 -3.60 -1.45 13.61
C LYS A 30 -4.47 -2.65 13.23
N ASP A 31 -5.58 -2.41 12.53
CA ASP A 31 -6.48 -3.47 12.07
C ASP A 31 -5.75 -4.41 11.07
N LEU A 32 -4.82 -3.89 10.27
CA LEU A 32 -3.97 -4.69 9.37
C LEU A 32 -2.92 -5.51 10.12
N GLU A 33 -2.35 -5.00 11.21
CA GLU A 33 -1.40 -5.74 12.08
C GLU A 33 -2.06 -6.96 12.76
N GLU A 34 -3.38 -6.94 12.97
CA GLU A 34 -4.13 -8.05 13.56
C GLU A 34 -4.43 -9.18 12.55
N ILE A 35 -4.16 -8.98 11.26
CA ILE A 35 -4.36 -10.01 10.23
C ILE A 35 -3.27 -11.07 10.34
N ASP A 36 -3.67 -12.33 10.52
CA ASP A 36 -2.73 -13.45 10.53
C ASP A 36 -2.24 -13.75 9.11
N THR A 37 -1.14 -13.10 8.73
CA THR A 37 -0.47 -13.23 7.44
C THR A 37 1.03 -13.42 7.63
N LEU A 38 1.63 -14.26 6.78
CA LEU A 38 3.09 -14.44 6.73
C LEU A 38 3.82 -13.29 6.01
N ARG A 39 3.06 -12.33 5.46
CA ARG A 39 3.59 -11.18 4.71
C ARG A 39 3.34 -9.90 5.49
N LYS A 40 4.30 -8.99 5.45
CA LYS A 40 4.09 -7.63 5.94
C LYS A 40 3.13 -6.89 5.00
N ILE A 41 2.24 -6.11 5.58
CA ILE A 41 1.34 -5.22 4.86
C ILE A 41 1.74 -3.79 5.22
N ASP A 42 2.12 -3.01 4.21
CA ASP A 42 2.41 -1.59 4.33
C ASP A 42 1.23 -0.80 3.74
N VAL A 43 0.73 0.21 4.46
CA VAL A 43 -0.37 1.06 4.00
C VAL A 43 0.07 2.53 3.98
N PHE A 44 -0.31 3.24 2.93
CA PHE A 44 0.01 4.65 2.74
C PHE A 44 -1.26 5.45 2.53
N ASP A 45 -1.39 6.55 3.25
CA ASP A 45 -2.44 7.53 3.01
C ASP A 45 -2.05 8.47 1.88
N PHE A 46 -2.70 8.31 0.72
CA PHE A 46 -2.37 9.06 -0.49
C PHE A 46 -2.51 10.57 -0.30
N ASP A 47 -3.51 11.02 0.46
CA ASP A 47 -3.82 12.45 0.63
C ASP A 47 -2.70 13.19 1.39
N HIS A 48 -1.87 12.44 2.12
CA HIS A 48 -0.75 12.94 2.91
C HIS A 48 0.63 12.64 2.29
N ILE A 49 0.68 12.07 1.08
CA ILE A 49 1.94 11.89 0.35
C ILE A 49 2.35 13.20 -0.31
N HIS A 50 3.46 13.77 0.12
CA HIS A 50 4.05 14.97 -0.49
C HIS A 50 5.23 14.68 -1.43
N ASN A 51 5.71 13.43 -1.47
CA ASN A 51 6.81 13.04 -2.34
C ASN A 51 6.30 12.83 -3.78
N GLU A 52 6.67 13.72 -4.69
CA GLU A 52 6.22 13.69 -6.09
C GLU A 52 6.65 12.42 -6.84
N TYR A 53 7.87 11.92 -6.60
CA TYR A 53 8.34 10.68 -7.22
C TYR A 53 7.53 9.47 -6.76
N LEU A 54 7.16 9.42 -5.48
CA LEU A 54 6.30 8.36 -4.96
C LEU A 54 4.90 8.44 -5.58
N LEU A 55 4.34 9.65 -5.73
CA LEU A 55 3.05 9.85 -6.41
C LEU A 55 3.10 9.40 -7.87
N GLU A 56 4.19 9.70 -8.59
CA GLU A 56 4.39 9.23 -9.96
C GLU A 56 4.45 7.71 -10.05
N ASP A 57 5.19 7.05 -9.15
CA ASP A 57 5.29 5.59 -9.10
C ASP A 57 3.93 4.94 -8.80
N ILE A 58 3.17 5.49 -7.85
CA ILE A 58 1.81 5.00 -7.52
C ILE A 58 0.89 5.15 -8.74
N ARG A 59 0.94 6.27 -9.45
CA ARG A 59 0.11 6.48 -10.65
C ARG A 59 0.52 5.59 -11.81
N LYS A 60 1.82 5.31 -11.95
CA LYS A 60 2.36 4.54 -13.08
C LYS A 60 2.22 3.03 -12.88
N TYR A 61 2.44 2.54 -11.67
CA TYR A 61 2.51 1.11 -11.38
C TYR A 61 1.40 0.62 -10.46
N GLY A 62 0.70 1.53 -9.76
CA GLY A 62 -0.42 1.16 -8.90
C GLY A 62 -1.58 0.56 -9.70
N LYS A 63 -2.32 -0.34 -9.05
CA LYS A 63 -3.50 -0.98 -9.62
C LYS A 63 -4.70 -0.70 -8.73
N GLN A 64 -5.73 -0.09 -9.29
CA GLN A 64 -6.98 0.15 -8.57
C GLN A 64 -7.70 -1.17 -8.32
N ILE A 65 -8.06 -1.42 -7.05
CA ILE A 65 -8.74 -2.64 -6.60
C ILE A 65 -10.10 -2.37 -5.94
N TYR A 66 -10.45 -1.10 -5.71
CA TYR A 66 -11.75 -0.62 -5.26
C TYR A 66 -11.99 0.81 -5.79
#